data_AF-A0A7S2ADE1-F1
#
_entry.id   AF-A0A7S2ADE1-F1
#
_cell.length_a   1.000
_cell.length_b   1.000
_cell.length_c   1.000
_cell.angle_alpha   90.00
_cell.angle_beta   90.00
_cell.angle_gamma   90.00
#
_symmetry.space_group_name_H-M   'P 1'
#
loop_
_entity.id
_entity.type
_entity.pdbx_description
1 polymer ?
#
loop_
_entity_poly.entity_id
_entity_poly.type
_entity_poly.pdbx_seq_one_letter_code
_entity_poly.pdbx_strand_id
1 'polypeptide(L)'
;MADRVEKAMSEMVPELDDLRRKRIFNDEEIRQIVERRRDFEYSLQKMVKSPQDYLNYVRYEVALECLRRRRSLKLRWKTRSLSDYTCVKRISTIFDKCLVRYKSDKRIWYQYVSERCRQ
;
A
#
# COMPACT_ATOMS: atom_id res chain seq x y z
N MET A 1 -10.58 4.36 -17.82
CA MET A 1 -10.32 4.55 -16.37
C MET A 1 -10.47 3.25 -15.61
N ALA A 2 -11.57 2.51 -15.78
CA ALA A 2 -11.77 1.20 -15.14
C ALA A 2 -10.66 0.19 -15.47
N ASP A 3 -10.22 0.10 -16.73
CA ASP A 3 -9.21 -0.87 -17.19
C ASP A 3 -7.87 -0.81 -16.41
N ARG A 4 -7.41 0.40 -16.06
CA ARG A 4 -6.19 0.59 -15.28
C ARG A 4 -6.35 0.18 -13.81
N VAL A 5 -7.54 0.41 -13.25
CA VAL A 5 -7.86 0.02 -11.87
C VAL A 5 -7.99 -1.50 -11.79
N GLU A 6 -8.71 -2.12 -12.71
CA GLU A 6 -8.88 -3.58 -12.76
C GLU A 6 -7.53 -4.29 -12.94
N LYS A 7 -6.64 -3.76 -13.79
CA LYS A 7 -5.28 -4.29 -13.92
C LYS A 7 -4.51 -4.20 -12.61
N ALA A 8 -4.52 -3.04 -11.94
CA ALA A 8 -3.85 -2.87 -10.66
C ALA A 8 -4.41 -3.80 -9.58
N MET A 9 -5.74 -4.00 -9.55
CA MET A 9 -6.41 -4.92 -8.64
C MET A 9 -6.01 -6.38 -8.90
N SER A 10 -5.90 -6.78 -10.17
CA SER A 10 -5.48 -8.12 -10.57
C SER A 10 -4.05 -8.43 -10.12
N GLU A 11 -3.13 -7.47 -10.24
CA GLU A 11 -1.76 -7.61 -9.74
C GLU A 11 -1.69 -7.80 -8.21
N MET A 12 -2.70 -7.36 -7.46
CA MET A 12 -2.75 -7.47 -6.00
C MET A 12 -3.34 -8.80 -5.48
N VAL A 13 -4.03 -9.56 -6.32
CA VAL A 13 -4.64 -10.85 -5.96
C VAL A 13 -3.66 -11.84 -5.33
N PRO A 14 -2.48 -12.14 -5.91
CA PRO A 14 -1.57 -13.14 -5.34
C PRO A 14 -1.05 -12.76 -3.95
N GLU A 15 -0.94 -11.47 -3.66
CA GLU A 15 -0.47 -10.98 -2.36
C GLU A 15 -1.54 -11.14 -1.28
N LEU A 16 -2.79 -10.84 -1.61
CA LEU A 16 -3.92 -11.00 -0.70
C LEU A 16 -4.18 -12.47 -0.40
N ASP A 17 -4.00 -13.35 -1.38
CA ASP A 17 -4.11 -14.80 -1.17
C ASP A 17 -2.99 -15.33 -0.25
N ASP A 18 -1.76 -14.83 -0.37
CA ASP A 18 -0.67 -15.15 0.57
C ASP A 18 -1.00 -14.68 2.00
N LEU A 19 -1.50 -13.45 2.15
CA LEU A 19 -1.91 -12.91 3.46
C LEU A 19 -3.05 -13.73 4.11
N ARG A 20 -3.98 -14.23 3.30
CA ARG A 20 -5.06 -15.13 3.71
C ARG A 20 -4.54 -16.49 4.14
N ARG A 21 -3.68 -17.13 3.31
CA ARG A 21 -3.07 -18.44 3.62
C ARG A 21 -2.28 -18.41 4.92
N LYS A 22 -1.60 -17.29 5.19
CA LYS A 22 -0.83 -17.08 6.43
C LYS A 22 -1.69 -16.78 7.66
N ARG A 23 -3.01 -16.66 7.51
CA ARG A 23 -3.97 -16.29 8.56
C ARG A 23 -3.57 -15.02 9.32
N ILE A 24 -2.93 -14.07 8.62
CA ILE A 24 -2.58 -12.76 9.20
C ILE A 24 -3.81 -11.87 9.27
N PHE A 25 -4.69 -11.98 8.27
CA PHE A 25 -5.95 -11.26 8.18
C PHE A 25 -7.10 -12.24 7.95
N ASN A 26 -8.26 -11.91 8.51
CA ASN A 26 -9.49 -12.65 8.27
C ASN A 26 -10.05 -12.32 6.87
N ASP A 27 -10.87 -13.20 6.31
CA ASP A 27 -11.53 -12.97 5.01
C ASP A 27 -12.33 -11.65 4.98
N GLU A 28 -12.95 -11.25 6.09
CA GLU A 28 -13.66 -9.98 6.22
C GLU A 28 -12.72 -8.77 6.16
N GLU A 29 -11.58 -8.84 6.87
CA GLU A 29 -10.57 -7.79 6.84
C GLU A 29 -9.97 -7.67 5.44
N ILE A 30 -9.74 -8.79 4.75
CA ILE A 30 -9.25 -8.80 3.36
C ILE A 30 -10.24 -8.09 2.44
N ARG A 31 -11.54 -8.36 2.56
CA ARG A 31 -12.56 -7.65 1.78
C ARG A 31 -12.51 -6.14 2.03
N GLN A 32 -12.39 -5.71 3.28
CA GLN A 32 -12.25 -4.30 3.61
C GLN A 32 -10.98 -3.68 3.01
N ILE A 33 -9.86 -4.42 3.04
CA ILE A 33 -8.59 -3.97 2.44
C ILE A 33 -8.74 -3.81 0.92
N VAL A 34 -9.39 -4.76 0.26
CA VAL A 34 -9.66 -4.72 -1.19
C VAL A 34 -10.53 -3.52 -1.54
N GLU A 35 -11.62 -3.28 -0.80
CA GLU A 35 -12.50 -2.14 -1.03
C GLU A 35 -11.75 -0.81 -0.86
N ARG A 36 -10.99 -0.66 0.24
CA ARG A 36 -10.22 0.56 0.49
C ARG A 36 -9.17 0.82 -0.57
N ARG A 37 -8.45 -0.22 -1.01
CA ARG A 37 -7.47 -0.11 -2.10
C ARG A 37 -8.14 0.29 -3.40
N ARG A 38 -9.32 -0.27 -3.71
CA ARG A 38 -10.10 0.10 -4.88
C ARG A 38 -10.48 1.58 -4.85
N ASP A 39 -10.94 2.09 -3.70
CA ASP A 39 -11.25 3.52 -3.52
C ASP A 39 -10.03 4.42 -3.74
N PHE A 40 -8.87 4.02 -3.22
CA PHE A 40 -7.62 4.76 -3.44
C PHE A 40 -7.18 4.75 -4.91
N GLU A 41 -7.26 3.60 -5.59
CA GLU A 41 -6.94 3.52 -7.02
C GLU A 41 -7.90 4.37 -7.86
N TYR A 42 -9.20 4.39 -7.52
CA TYR A 42 -10.14 5.31 -8.15
C TYR A 42 -9.80 6.78 -7.87
N SER A 43 -9.45 7.14 -6.62
CA SER A 43 -9.03 8.51 -6.30
C SER A 43 -7.78 8.92 -7.08
N LEU A 44 -6.82 8.00 -7.23
CA LEU A 44 -5.62 8.21 -8.03
C LEU A 44 -5.86 8.29 -9.53
N GLN A 45 -6.97 7.76 -10.06
CA GLN A 45 -7.32 7.90 -11.47
C GLN A 45 -8.17 9.15 -11.78
N LYS A 46 -8.59 9.92 -10.77
CA LYS A 46 -9.31 11.19 -10.98
C LYS A 46 -8.51 12.17 -11.85
N MET A 47 -9.24 13.02 -12.57
CA MET A 47 -8.68 14.11 -13.40
C MET A 47 -7.87 15.07 -12.55
N VAL A 48 -8.48 15.60 -11.49
CA VAL A 48 -7.82 16.44 -10.48
C VAL A 48 -7.29 15.53 -9.39
N LYS A 49 -5.96 15.40 -9.34
CA LYS A 49 -5.27 14.64 -8.31
C LYS A 49 -4.78 15.62 -7.27
N SER A 50 -5.03 15.35 -5.99
CA SER A 50 -4.47 16.13 -4.90
C SER A 50 -3.26 15.41 -4.30
N PRO A 51 -2.21 16.13 -3.86
CA PRO A 51 -1.08 15.50 -3.18
C PRO A 51 -1.54 14.79 -1.89
N GLN A 52 -2.61 15.27 -1.27
CA GLN A 52 -3.23 14.65 -0.10
C GLN A 52 -3.77 13.23 -0.38
N ASP A 53 -4.28 12.95 -1.58
CA ASP A 53 -4.76 11.60 -1.93
C ASP A 53 -3.61 10.58 -1.89
N TYR A 54 -2.44 10.97 -2.40
CA TYR A 54 -1.24 10.14 -2.34
C TYR A 54 -0.77 9.93 -0.90
N LEU A 55 -0.72 10.98 -0.09
CA LEU A 55 -0.31 10.90 1.31
C LEU A 55 -1.26 10.04 2.13
N ASN A 56 -2.58 10.15 1.91
CA ASN A 56 -3.58 9.33 2.58
C ASN A 56 -3.43 7.84 2.23
N TYR A 57 -3.18 7.54 0.95
CA TYR A 57 -2.96 6.17 0.51
C TYR A 57 -1.67 5.57 1.10
N VAL A 58 -0.57 6.33 1.07
CA VAL A 58 0.69 5.93 1.72
C VAL A 58 0.47 5.65 3.20
N ARG A 59 -0.17 6.58 3.93
CA ARG A 59 -0.40 6.46 5.36
C ARG A 59 -1.19 5.19 5.68
N TYR A 60 -2.17 4.85 4.84
CA TYR A 60 -2.92 3.62 4.95
C TYR A 60 -2.05 2.37 4.73
N GLU A 61 -1.25 2.33 3.67
CA GLU A 61 -0.36 1.19 3.39
C GLU A 61 0.72 1.00 4.47
N VAL A 62 1.29 2.09 5.01
CA VAL A 62 2.23 2.04 6.14
C VAL A 62 1.55 1.48 7.39
N ALA A 63 0.33 1.93 7.70
CA ALA A 63 -0.43 1.40 8.84
C ALA A 63 -0.73 -0.09 8.68
N LEU A 64 -1.09 -0.53 7.47
CA LEU A 64 -1.30 -1.93 7.13
C LEU A 64 -0.01 -2.75 7.32
N GLU A 65 1.14 -2.23 6.90
CA GLU A 65 2.44 -2.87 7.09
C GLU A 65 2.79 -3.00 8.57
N CYS A 66 2.55 -1.97 9.38
CA CYS A 66 2.75 -2.03 10.83
C CYS A 66 1.87 -3.09 11.49
N LEU A 67 0.60 -3.19 11.12
CA LEU A 67 -0.31 -4.23 11.61
C LEU A 67 0.18 -5.62 11.23
N ARG A 68 0.59 -5.80 9.98
CA ARG A 68 1.16 -7.04 9.45
C ARG A 68 2.42 -7.45 10.21
N ARG A 69 3.38 -6.54 10.42
CA ARG A 69 4.60 -6.78 11.21
C ARG A 69 4.27 -7.21 12.64
N ARG A 70 3.35 -6.50 13.31
CA ARG A 70 2.92 -6.84 14.68
C ARG A 70 2.28 -8.23 14.77
N ARG A 71 1.39 -8.57 13.84
CA ARG A 71 0.73 -9.89 13.81
C ARG A 71 1.72 -11.00 13.45
N SER A 72 2.60 -10.77 12.48
CA SER A 72 3.65 -11.71 12.07
C SER A 72 4.59 -12.05 13.23
N LEU A 73 4.99 -11.05 14.02
CA LEU A 73 5.79 -11.24 15.24
C LEU A 73 5.08 -12.11 16.28
N LYS A 74 3.78 -11.88 16.52
CA LYS A 74 2.97 -12.70 17.45
C LYS A 74 2.85 -14.14 16.98
N LEU A 75 2.65 -14.35 15.69
CA LEU A 75 2.51 -15.69 15.10
C LEU A 75 3.86 -16.41 14.90
N ARG A 76 5.00 -15.76 15.19
CA ARG A 76 6.38 -16.30 15.06
C ARG A 76 6.69 -16.90 13.68
N TRP A 77 6.16 -16.31 12.61
CA TRP A 77 6.44 -16.77 11.25
C TRP A 77 7.89 -16.44 10.87
N LYS A 78 8.68 -17.47 10.55
CA LYS A 78 10.07 -17.32 10.07
C LYS A 78 10.18 -17.21 8.55
N THR A 79 9.13 -17.56 7.80
CA THR A 79 9.19 -17.63 6.34
C THR A 79 8.88 -16.29 5.71
N ARG A 80 9.93 -15.65 5.17
CA ARG A 80 9.80 -14.50 4.27
C ARG A 80 8.96 -14.91 3.06
N SER A 81 7.99 -14.10 2.71
CA SER A 81 7.05 -14.36 1.62
C SER A 81 7.02 -13.24 0.61
N LEU A 82 6.36 -13.50 -0.51
CA LEU A 82 6.01 -12.49 -1.50
C LEU A 82 5.35 -11.26 -0.86
N SER A 83 4.42 -11.45 0.10
CA SER A 83 3.72 -10.34 0.75
C SER A 83 4.64 -9.41 1.58
N ASP A 84 5.84 -9.87 1.97
CA ASP A 84 6.84 -9.03 2.66
C ASP A 84 7.48 -8.00 1.75
N TYR A 85 7.80 -8.42 0.53
CA TYR A 85 8.46 -7.56 -0.43
C TYR A 85 7.47 -6.65 -1.16
N THR A 86 6.31 -7.18 -1.52
CA THR A 86 5.36 -6.45 -2.35
C THR A 86 4.73 -5.26 -1.64
N CYS A 87 4.51 -5.33 -0.32
CA CYS A 87 3.97 -4.22 0.46
C CYS A 87 4.93 -3.01 0.46
N VAL A 88 6.22 -3.23 0.75
CA VAL A 88 7.26 -2.18 0.72
C VAL A 88 7.46 -1.64 -0.70
N LYS A 89 7.44 -2.53 -1.70
CA LYS A 89 7.51 -2.12 -3.11
C LYS A 89 6.32 -1.25 -3.50
N ARG A 90 5.12 -1.54 -3.00
CA ARG A 90 3.91 -0.74 -3.29
C ARG A 90 4.00 0.65 -2.70
N ILE A 91 4.39 0.76 -1.43
CA ILE A 91 4.64 2.05 -0.78
C ILE A 91 5.62 2.87 -1.62
N SER A 92 6.75 2.26 -2.01
CA SER A 92 7.75 2.90 -2.86
C SER A 92 7.17 3.36 -4.21
N THR A 93 6.41 2.49 -4.88
CA THR A 93 5.80 2.80 -6.19
C THR A 93 4.79 3.94 -6.12
N ILE A 94 3.97 4.00 -5.05
CA ILE A 94 3.00 5.09 -4.83
C ILE A 94 3.75 6.41 -4.58
N PHE A 95 4.82 6.36 -3.78
CA PHE A 95 5.69 7.51 -3.56
C PHE A 95 6.36 7.98 -4.84
N ASP A 96 6.95 7.09 -5.65
CA ASP A 96 7.56 7.45 -6.93
C ASP A 96 6.56 8.15 -7.85
N LYS A 97 5.31 7.65 -7.92
CA LYS A 97 4.22 8.30 -8.65
C LYS A 97 3.91 9.70 -8.11
N CYS A 98 3.93 9.87 -6.79
CA CYS A 98 3.72 11.17 -6.14
C CYS A 98 4.87 12.14 -6.49
N LEU A 99 6.12 11.70 -6.38
CA LEU A 99 7.32 12.49 -6.64
C LEU A 99 7.43 12.91 -8.11
N VAL A 100 7.11 12.02 -9.05
CA VAL A 100 7.11 12.34 -10.49
C VAL A 100 6.11 13.45 -10.81
N ARG A 101 4.99 13.52 -10.09
CA ARG A 101 3.92 14.48 -10.35
C ARG A 101 4.08 15.79 -9.57
N TYR A 102 4.54 15.75 -8.32
CA TYR A 102 4.69 16.92 -7.43
C TYR A 102 6.17 17.25 -7.14
N LYS A 103 7.00 17.30 -8.19
CA LYS A 103 8.44 17.56 -8.08
C LYS A 103 8.78 18.86 -7.34
N SER A 104 7.90 19.85 -7.39
CA SER A 104 8.12 21.19 -6.85
C SER A 104 7.94 21.29 -5.33
N ASP A 105 7.24 20.35 -4.70
CA ASP A 105 6.92 20.42 -3.27
C ASP A 105 7.95 19.63 -2.43
N LYS A 106 8.91 20.35 -1.87
CA LYS A 106 10.00 19.79 -1.04
C LYS A 106 9.46 19.18 0.26
N ARG A 107 8.26 19.54 0.73
CA ARG A 107 7.69 19.02 1.98
C ARG A 107 7.39 17.52 1.89
N ILE A 108 6.93 17.08 0.73
CA ILE A 108 6.62 15.66 0.46
C ILE A 108 7.93 14.83 0.49
N TRP A 109 9.03 15.39 -0.01
CA TRP A 109 10.35 14.78 0.06
C TRP A 109 10.85 14.60 1.50
N TYR A 110 10.69 15.60 2.36
CA TYR A 110 11.11 15.48 3.77
C TYR A 110 10.32 14.42 4.52
N GLN A 111 9.01 14.31 4.26
CA GLN A 111 8.17 13.26 4.85
C GLN A 111 8.62 11.87 4.38
N TYR A 112 8.94 11.71 3.09
CA TYR A 112 9.46 10.45 2.54
C TYR A 112 10.79 10.01 3.16
N VAL A 113 11.75 10.93 3.30
CA VAL A 113 13.06 10.61 3.90
C VAL A 113 12.91 10.28 5.38
N SER A 114 12.05 11.01 6.10
CA SER A 114 11.78 10.75 7.52
C SER A 114 11.12 9.40 7.76
N GLU A 115 10.12 9.03 6.94
CA GLU A 115 9.43 7.74 7.07
C GLU A 115 10.33 6.55 6.69
N ARG A 116 11.20 6.68 5.68
CA ARG A 116 12.18 5.62 5.34
C ARG A 116 13.30 5.47 6.35
N CYS A 117 13.81 6.55 6.94
CA CYS A 117 14.90 6.46 7.92
C CYS A 117 14.48 5.88 9.27
N ARG A 118 13.17 5.81 9.56
CA ARG A 118 12.66 5.33 10.85
C ARG A 118 12.33 3.84 10.88
N GLN A 119 12.44 3.14 9.75
CA GLN A 119 12.01 1.75 9.55
C GLN A 119 13.19 0.79 9.49
#